data_AF-A0A6A3VB61-F1
#
_entry.id   AF-A0A6A3VB61-F1
#
_cell.length_a   1.000
_cell.length_b   1.000
_cell.length_c   1.000
_cell.angle_alpha   90.00
_cell.angle_beta   90.00
_cell.angle_gamma   90.00
#
_symmetry.space_group_name_H-M   'P 1'
#
loop_
_entity.id
_entity.type
_entity.pdbx_description
1 polymer ?
#
loop_
_entity_poly.entity_id
_entity_poly.type
_entity_poly.pdbx_seq_one_letter_code
_entity_poly.pdbx_strand_id
1 'polypeptide(L)'
;IRDNTVTARSRATYQNSYCRFLAWIVRNKPHLTPPPFLESLGDTTEYTMQQLRACIKQHVTQDRSIAPLRFDAFVAADFVTWLVTLKRKDGGSLSYSALNTHWAGLFNLFRDYGHTMSKSLESELTNYFKGLKNKIAKSAANGESAVKTGKDPLMFDLYSFLCDKMMAHSSKEMAFAHAYMVIAWNLMCRSSNAFGIRYSHMEWRGDALQIYFAHMKNDQGGDRPRDPRHIYANPLQPSICPILALGLYWASSNFDGSDLLFPGSNQYERFRKCWLRLLREE
;
A
#
# COMPACT_ATOMS: atom_id res chain seq x y z
N ILE A 1 -9.87 -8.09 21.44
CA ILE A 1 -9.17 -8.50 20.18
C ILE A 1 -8.09 -7.47 19.90
N ARG A 2 -6.90 -7.89 19.45
CA ARG A 2 -5.71 -7.02 19.31
C ARG A 2 -5.83 -6.04 18.13
N ASP A 3 -6.77 -5.09 18.21
CA ASP A 3 -7.13 -4.19 17.10
C ASP A 3 -6.01 -3.22 16.70
N ASN A 4 -5.00 -3.05 17.57
CA ASN A 4 -3.83 -2.19 17.31
C ASN A 4 -2.71 -2.88 16.51
N THR A 5 -2.83 -4.17 16.17
CA THR A 5 -1.71 -4.92 15.54
C THR A 5 -1.66 -4.77 14.02
N VAL A 6 -2.80 -4.47 13.38
CA VAL A 6 -2.91 -4.42 11.92
C VAL A 6 -3.90 -3.33 11.51
N THR A 7 -3.46 -2.41 10.64
CA THR A 7 -4.34 -1.38 10.08
C THR A 7 -5.52 -2.00 9.32
N ALA A 8 -6.69 -1.36 9.34
CA ALA A 8 -7.89 -1.85 8.67
C ALA A 8 -7.66 -2.20 7.19
N ARG A 9 -6.87 -1.37 6.47
CA ARG A 9 -6.47 -1.63 5.08
C ARG A 9 -5.67 -2.94 4.95
N SER A 10 -4.66 -3.14 5.78
CA SER A 10 -3.82 -4.34 5.72
C SER A 10 -4.63 -5.59 6.09
N ARG A 11 -5.52 -5.49 7.08
CA ARG A 11 -6.44 -6.57 7.46
C ARG A 11 -7.33 -6.98 6.29
N ALA A 12 -7.91 -6.02 5.57
CA ALA A 12 -8.70 -6.31 4.38
C ALA A 12 -7.87 -6.98 3.27
N THR A 13 -6.62 -6.54 3.06
CA THR A 13 -5.69 -7.16 2.10
C THR A 13 -5.37 -8.62 2.49
N TYR A 14 -5.03 -8.87 3.76
CA TYR A 14 -4.70 -10.20 4.27
C TYR A 14 -5.89 -11.14 4.25
N GLN A 15 -7.08 -10.68 4.65
CA GLN A 15 -8.32 -11.43 4.53
C GLN A 15 -8.64 -11.78 3.10
N ASN A 16 -8.59 -10.82 2.19
CA ASN A 16 -8.79 -11.06 0.77
C ASN A 16 -7.82 -12.12 0.22
N SER A 17 -6.58 -12.13 0.72
CA SER A 17 -5.57 -13.12 0.37
C SER A 17 -5.90 -14.50 0.92
N TYR A 18 -6.09 -14.66 2.22
CA TYR A 18 -6.31 -15.99 2.79
C TYR A 18 -7.68 -16.56 2.37
N CYS A 19 -8.71 -15.75 2.11
CA CYS A 19 -9.96 -16.25 1.52
C CYS A 19 -9.74 -16.85 0.13
N ARG A 20 -8.81 -16.29 -0.66
CA ARG A 20 -8.43 -16.86 -1.96
C ARG A 20 -7.71 -18.20 -1.79
N PHE A 21 -6.87 -18.32 -0.76
CA PHE A 21 -6.22 -19.57 -0.41
C PHE A 21 -7.22 -20.62 0.08
N LEU A 22 -8.12 -20.27 0.99
CA LEU A 22 -9.16 -21.16 1.51
C LEU A 22 -10.09 -21.67 0.42
N ALA A 23 -10.48 -20.81 -0.54
CA ALA A 23 -11.27 -21.25 -1.69
C ALA A 23 -10.53 -22.33 -2.52
N TRP A 24 -9.20 -22.20 -2.66
CA TRP A 24 -8.39 -23.22 -3.32
C TRP A 24 -8.31 -24.50 -2.49
N ILE A 25 -8.17 -24.40 -1.17
CA ILE A 25 -8.16 -25.56 -0.26
C ILE A 25 -9.49 -26.32 -0.33
N VAL A 26 -10.63 -25.63 -0.22
CA VAL A 26 -11.96 -26.28 -0.32
C VAL A 26 -12.10 -27.04 -1.63
N ARG A 27 -11.60 -26.50 -2.75
CA ARG A 27 -11.71 -27.12 -4.07
C ARG A 27 -10.72 -28.26 -4.31
N ASN A 28 -9.48 -28.14 -3.83
CA ASN A 28 -8.37 -29.02 -4.23
C ASN A 28 -7.89 -29.95 -3.10
N LYS A 29 -8.12 -29.56 -1.84
CA LYS A 29 -7.71 -30.28 -0.63
C LYS A 29 -8.80 -30.24 0.45
N PRO A 30 -10.03 -30.71 0.16
CA PRO A 30 -11.16 -30.62 1.08
C PRO A 30 -10.90 -31.30 2.43
N HIS A 31 -10.01 -32.31 2.48
CA HIS A 31 -9.58 -32.97 3.72
C HIS A 31 -8.87 -32.04 4.73
N LEU A 32 -8.35 -30.90 4.28
CA LEU A 32 -7.78 -29.85 5.14
C LEU A 32 -8.83 -28.86 5.64
N THR A 33 -10.06 -28.93 5.17
CA THR A 33 -11.17 -28.10 5.67
C THR A 33 -11.97 -28.88 6.71
N PRO A 34 -12.20 -28.34 7.92
CA PRO A 34 -13.04 -29.00 8.91
C PRO A 34 -14.48 -29.21 8.41
N PRO A 35 -15.13 -30.36 8.70
CA PRO A 35 -16.51 -30.62 8.30
C PRO A 35 -17.51 -29.53 8.71
N PRO A 36 -17.47 -28.96 9.95
CA PRO A 36 -18.38 -27.89 10.33
C PRO A 36 -18.29 -26.65 9.43
N PHE A 37 -17.09 -26.35 8.92
CA PHE A 37 -16.92 -25.24 7.99
C PHE A 37 -17.47 -25.59 6.60
N LEU A 38 -17.25 -26.81 6.09
CA LEU A 38 -17.82 -27.26 4.82
C LEU A 38 -19.35 -27.26 4.86
N GLU A 39 -19.94 -27.76 5.95
CA GLU A 39 -21.39 -27.74 6.17
C GLU A 39 -21.94 -26.31 6.17
N SER A 40 -21.23 -25.36 6.82
CA SER A 40 -21.64 -23.95 6.82
C SER A 40 -21.64 -23.33 5.42
N LEU A 41 -20.78 -23.79 4.51
CA LEU A 41 -20.74 -23.28 3.14
C LEU A 41 -21.87 -23.81 2.25
N GLY A 42 -22.53 -24.92 2.63
CA GLY A 42 -23.51 -25.61 1.81
C GLY A 42 -22.90 -26.26 0.55
N ASP A 43 -23.75 -26.54 -0.44
CA ASP A 43 -23.28 -27.05 -1.73
C ASP A 43 -22.60 -25.93 -2.55
N THR A 44 -21.30 -26.11 -2.78
CA THR A 44 -20.45 -25.17 -3.52
C THR A 44 -19.86 -25.78 -4.80
N THR A 45 -20.35 -26.94 -5.23
CA THR A 45 -19.80 -27.67 -6.39
C THR A 45 -19.83 -26.83 -7.67
N GLU A 46 -20.96 -26.17 -7.95
CA GLU A 46 -21.16 -25.31 -9.12
C GLU A 46 -20.54 -23.91 -8.99
N TYR A 47 -20.04 -23.54 -7.81
CA TYR A 47 -19.52 -22.18 -7.62
C TYR A 47 -18.23 -21.98 -8.42
N THR A 48 -18.17 -20.88 -9.16
CA THR A 48 -16.89 -20.36 -9.66
C THR A 48 -15.96 -20.05 -8.49
N MET A 49 -14.65 -20.04 -8.73
CA MET A 49 -13.66 -19.66 -7.70
C MET A 49 -13.91 -18.26 -7.10
N GLN A 50 -14.54 -17.35 -7.86
CA GLN A 50 -14.91 -16.02 -7.39
C GLN A 50 -16.10 -16.08 -6.42
N GLN A 51 -17.15 -16.82 -6.77
CA GLN A 51 -18.33 -17.04 -5.91
C GLN A 51 -17.93 -17.75 -4.62
N LEU A 52 -17.14 -18.83 -4.71
CA LEU A 52 -16.65 -19.56 -3.55
C LEU A 52 -15.84 -18.66 -2.60
N ARG A 53 -14.96 -17.82 -3.15
CA ARG A 53 -14.21 -16.85 -2.35
C ARG A 53 -15.11 -15.84 -1.66
N ALA A 54 -16.14 -15.34 -2.33
CA ALA A 54 -17.09 -14.38 -1.75
C ALA A 54 -17.87 -15.02 -0.60
N CYS A 55 -18.36 -16.25 -0.80
CA CYS A 55 -19.05 -17.04 0.23
C CYS A 55 -18.15 -17.27 1.46
N ILE A 56 -16.92 -17.76 1.25
CA ILE A 56 -15.95 -17.96 2.34
C ILE A 56 -15.67 -16.64 3.07
N LYS A 57 -15.50 -15.54 2.34
CA LYS A 57 -15.25 -14.22 2.94
C LYS A 57 -16.39 -13.78 3.86
N GLN A 58 -17.63 -14.04 3.49
CA GLN A 58 -18.79 -13.75 4.33
C GLN A 58 -18.71 -14.54 5.65
N HIS A 59 -18.50 -15.86 5.57
CA HIS A 59 -18.42 -16.74 6.74
C HIS A 59 -17.29 -16.34 7.70
N VAL A 60 -16.06 -16.20 7.21
CA VAL A 60 -14.90 -15.84 8.08
C VAL A 60 -14.98 -14.40 8.64
N THR A 61 -15.90 -13.57 8.13
CA THR A 61 -16.15 -12.23 8.66
C THR A 61 -17.25 -12.25 9.72
N GLN A 62 -18.28 -13.08 9.53
CA GLN A 62 -19.43 -13.20 10.42
C GLN A 62 -19.14 -14.06 11.65
N ASP A 63 -18.49 -15.21 11.46
CA ASP A 63 -18.19 -16.15 12.52
C ASP A 63 -16.74 -16.64 12.45
N ARG A 64 -15.99 -16.36 13.52
CA ARG A 64 -14.59 -16.78 13.67
C ARG A 64 -14.43 -17.98 14.61
N SER A 65 -15.51 -18.48 15.18
CA SER A 65 -15.48 -19.67 16.03
C SER A 65 -15.29 -20.95 15.21
N ILE A 66 -15.78 -20.95 13.96
CA ILE A 66 -15.63 -22.07 13.02
C ILE A 66 -14.32 -21.94 12.26
N ALA A 67 -13.36 -22.82 12.55
CA ALA A 67 -12.06 -22.85 11.88
C ALA A 67 -12.21 -23.27 10.40
N PRO A 68 -11.67 -22.49 9.44
CA PRO A 68 -11.78 -22.80 8.01
C PRO A 68 -10.67 -23.72 7.51
N LEU A 69 -9.72 -24.10 8.38
CA LEU A 69 -8.54 -24.88 8.06
C LEU A 69 -8.20 -25.78 9.25
N ARG A 70 -7.81 -27.03 8.98
CA ARG A 70 -7.17 -27.92 9.96
C ARG A 70 -5.72 -27.50 10.14
N PHE A 71 -5.48 -26.54 11.03
CA PHE A 71 -4.17 -25.92 11.23
C PHE A 71 -3.06 -26.91 11.60
N ASP A 72 -3.38 -28.00 12.31
CA ASP A 72 -2.40 -29.02 12.71
C ASP A 72 -1.97 -29.96 11.57
N ALA A 73 -2.84 -30.15 10.57
CA ALA A 73 -2.57 -31.02 9.42
C ALA A 73 -1.96 -30.26 8.22
N PHE A 74 -1.95 -28.93 8.29
CA PHE A 74 -1.48 -28.07 7.21
C PHE A 74 0.05 -28.02 7.14
N VAL A 75 0.61 -28.20 5.94
CA VAL A 75 2.06 -28.19 5.69
C VAL A 75 2.47 -27.13 4.67
N ALA A 76 3.76 -26.77 4.65
CA ALA A 76 4.28 -25.72 3.76
C ALA A 76 4.02 -26.04 2.28
N ALA A 77 4.10 -27.32 1.90
CA ALA A 77 3.83 -27.79 0.56
C ALA A 77 2.41 -27.43 0.06
N ASP A 78 1.40 -27.42 0.94
CA ASP A 78 0.03 -27.03 0.57
C ASP A 78 -0.02 -25.58 0.10
N PHE A 79 0.65 -24.71 0.84
CA PHE A 79 0.70 -23.29 0.55
C PHE A 79 1.52 -22.99 -0.70
N VAL A 80 2.70 -23.59 -0.79
CA VAL A 80 3.60 -23.41 -1.95
C VAL A 80 2.94 -23.91 -3.24
N THR A 81 2.24 -25.05 -3.18
CA THR A 81 1.46 -25.57 -4.32
C THR A 81 0.42 -24.56 -4.76
N TRP A 82 -0.32 -23.97 -3.82
CA TRP A 82 -1.28 -22.92 -4.16
C TRP A 82 -0.58 -21.70 -4.80
N LEU A 83 0.52 -21.23 -4.24
CA LEU A 83 1.24 -20.06 -4.75
C LEU A 83 1.65 -20.22 -6.22
N VAL A 84 2.09 -21.41 -6.64
CA VAL A 84 2.49 -21.65 -8.04
C VAL A 84 1.30 -21.73 -9.00
N THR A 85 0.08 -21.97 -8.51
CA THR A 85 -1.14 -21.89 -9.35
C THR A 85 -1.54 -20.45 -9.67
N LEU A 86 -1.02 -19.47 -8.92
CA LEU A 86 -1.41 -18.08 -9.08
C LEU A 86 -0.74 -17.47 -10.31
N LYS A 87 -1.53 -16.83 -11.15
CA LYS A 87 -1.07 -16.07 -12.32
C LYS A 87 -1.65 -14.65 -12.33
N ARG A 88 -0.91 -13.73 -12.96
CA ARG A 88 -1.39 -12.40 -13.33
C ARG A 88 -2.42 -12.50 -14.47
N LYS A 89 -3.14 -11.40 -14.74
CA LYS A 89 -4.14 -11.34 -15.83
C LYS A 89 -3.53 -11.59 -17.21
N ASP A 90 -2.26 -11.24 -17.39
CA ASP A 90 -1.47 -11.46 -18.59
C ASP A 90 -0.86 -12.88 -18.67
N GLY A 91 -1.21 -13.78 -17.74
CA GLY A 91 -0.68 -15.14 -17.67
C GLY A 91 0.71 -15.25 -17.02
N GLY A 92 1.37 -14.13 -16.70
CA GLY A 92 2.68 -14.10 -16.07
C GLY A 92 2.68 -14.52 -14.59
N SER A 93 3.86 -14.86 -14.07
CA SER A 93 4.06 -15.14 -12.64
C SER A 93 3.86 -13.89 -11.78
N LEU A 94 3.50 -14.09 -10.51
CA LEU A 94 3.44 -12.97 -9.56
C LEU A 94 4.82 -12.44 -9.19
N SER A 95 4.86 -11.16 -8.82
CA SER A 95 6.05 -10.57 -8.23
C SER A 95 6.28 -11.08 -6.81
N TYR A 96 7.53 -11.01 -6.34
CA TYR A 96 7.89 -11.34 -4.96
C TYR A 96 7.01 -10.60 -3.94
N SER A 97 6.75 -9.30 -4.15
CA SER A 97 5.91 -8.51 -3.25
C SER A 97 4.47 -9.02 -3.16
N ALA A 98 3.91 -9.51 -4.27
CA ALA A 98 2.56 -10.07 -4.26
C ALA A 98 2.51 -11.42 -3.53
N LEU A 99 3.52 -12.27 -3.74
CA LEU A 99 3.65 -13.54 -3.01
C LEU A 99 3.89 -13.31 -1.51
N ASN A 100 4.68 -12.30 -1.14
CA ASN A 100 4.90 -11.91 0.25
C ASN A 100 3.61 -11.40 0.93
N THR A 101 2.71 -10.76 0.16
CA THR A 101 1.38 -10.37 0.65
C THR A 101 0.53 -11.61 0.95
N HIS A 102 0.65 -12.66 0.13
CA HIS A 102 -0.01 -13.93 0.38
C HIS A 102 0.52 -14.61 1.63
N TRP A 103 1.84 -14.63 1.82
CA TRP A 103 2.49 -15.16 3.02
C TRP A 103 2.04 -14.44 4.30
N ALA A 104 2.01 -13.11 4.28
CA ALA A 104 1.46 -12.32 5.40
C ALA A 104 -0.03 -12.61 5.64
N GLY A 105 -0.79 -12.88 4.57
CA GLY A 105 -2.17 -13.35 4.64
C GLY A 105 -2.31 -14.67 5.40
N LEU A 106 -1.41 -15.63 5.15
CA LEU A 106 -1.40 -16.92 5.86
C LEU A 106 -1.09 -16.74 7.35
N PHE A 107 -0.07 -15.94 7.71
CA PHE A 107 0.20 -15.62 9.11
C PHE A 107 -1.01 -14.96 9.80
N ASN A 108 -1.68 -14.07 9.07
CA ASN A 108 -2.87 -13.42 9.60
C ASN A 108 -4.02 -14.41 9.79
N LEU A 109 -4.17 -15.43 8.92
CA LEU A 109 -5.14 -16.50 9.10
C LEU A 109 -4.89 -17.27 10.42
N PHE A 110 -3.66 -17.74 10.64
CA PHE A 110 -3.28 -18.40 11.91
C PHE A 110 -3.61 -17.51 13.11
N ARG A 111 -3.22 -16.24 13.05
CA ARG A 111 -3.47 -15.27 14.12
C ARG A 111 -4.96 -15.00 14.36
N ASP A 112 -5.77 -14.84 13.32
CA ASP A 112 -7.20 -14.54 13.44
C ASP A 112 -7.99 -15.69 14.09
N TYR A 113 -7.49 -16.92 13.98
CA TYR A 113 -8.07 -18.12 14.60
C TYR A 113 -7.31 -18.59 15.87
N GLY A 114 -6.37 -17.79 16.38
CA GLY A 114 -5.68 -18.10 17.64
C GLY A 114 -4.65 -19.24 17.57
N HIS A 115 -4.26 -19.68 16.37
CA HIS A 115 -3.25 -20.70 16.17
C HIS A 115 -1.85 -20.09 15.98
N THR A 116 -0.83 -20.80 16.45
CA THR A 116 0.59 -20.48 16.22
C THR A 116 1.16 -21.48 15.22
N MET A 117 1.89 -20.99 14.20
CA MET A 117 2.57 -21.89 13.27
C MET A 117 3.64 -22.71 14.01
N SER A 118 3.76 -23.99 13.66
CA SER A 118 4.87 -24.80 14.16
C SER A 118 6.21 -24.25 13.64
N LYS A 119 7.28 -24.45 14.42
CA LYS A 119 8.64 -24.00 14.01
C LYS A 119 9.08 -24.63 12.69
N SER A 120 8.70 -25.88 12.42
CA SER A 120 9.01 -26.56 11.16
C SER A 120 8.33 -25.87 9.98
N LEU A 121 7.02 -25.64 10.07
CA LEU A 121 6.23 -24.97 9.04
C LEU A 121 6.75 -23.57 8.75
N GLU A 122 7.03 -22.79 9.80
CA GLU A 122 7.57 -21.44 9.66
C GLU A 122 8.96 -21.43 9.01
N SER A 123 9.84 -22.37 9.40
CA SER A 123 11.18 -22.51 8.83
C SER A 123 11.14 -22.90 7.36
N GLU A 124 10.31 -23.87 6.98
CA GLU A 124 10.14 -24.31 5.59
C GLU A 124 9.63 -23.17 4.69
N LEU A 125 8.59 -22.45 5.13
CA LEU A 125 8.08 -21.29 4.41
C LEU A 125 9.16 -20.19 4.29
N THR A 126 9.89 -19.92 5.36
CA THR A 126 10.98 -18.93 5.34
C THR A 126 12.07 -19.31 4.33
N ASN A 127 12.48 -20.57 4.31
CA ASN A 127 13.49 -21.08 3.37
C ASN A 127 12.99 -21.00 1.92
N TYR A 128 11.72 -21.34 1.67
CA TYR A 128 11.10 -21.20 0.35
C TYR A 128 11.12 -19.75 -0.13
N PHE A 129 10.64 -18.80 0.68
CA PHE A 129 10.59 -17.38 0.30
C PHE A 129 12.00 -16.79 0.12
N LYS A 130 12.98 -17.23 0.92
CA LYS A 130 14.40 -16.89 0.73
C LYS A 130 14.93 -17.41 -0.62
N GLY A 131 14.67 -18.68 -0.94
CA GLY A 131 15.04 -19.29 -2.21
C GLY A 131 14.43 -18.58 -3.41
N LEU A 132 13.15 -18.23 -3.33
CA LEU A 132 12.44 -17.46 -4.35
C LEU A 132 13.06 -16.08 -4.56
N LYS A 133 13.36 -15.35 -3.48
CA LYS A 133 14.02 -14.04 -3.55
C LYS A 133 15.37 -14.14 -4.25
N ASN A 134 16.16 -15.16 -3.92
CA ASN A 134 17.47 -15.40 -4.54
C ASN A 134 17.36 -15.76 -6.02
N LYS A 135 16.37 -16.58 -6.41
CA LYS A 135 16.12 -16.94 -7.81
C LYS A 135 15.77 -15.71 -8.64
N ILE A 136 14.90 -14.85 -8.12
CA ILE A 136 14.52 -13.58 -8.79
C ILE A 136 15.75 -12.68 -8.95
N ALA A 137 16.58 -12.55 -7.92
CA ALA A 137 17.81 -11.75 -7.99
C ALA A 137 18.81 -12.31 -9.04
N LYS A 138 18.96 -13.63 -9.12
CA LYS A 138 19.81 -14.29 -10.13
C LYS A 138 19.30 -14.09 -11.55
N SER A 139 18.00 -14.27 -11.78
CA SER A 139 17.40 -14.01 -13.11
C SER A 139 17.55 -12.54 -13.51
N ALA A 140 17.49 -11.60 -12.57
CA ALA A 140 17.77 -10.19 -12.86
C ALA A 140 19.24 -9.95 -13.22
N ALA A 141 20.18 -10.58 -12.49
CA ALA A 141 21.60 -10.49 -12.78
C ALA A 141 21.97 -11.12 -14.14
N ASN A 142 21.27 -12.18 -14.54
CA ASN A 142 21.45 -12.86 -15.83
C ASN A 142 20.74 -12.15 -17.00
N GLY A 143 20.03 -11.05 -16.77
CA GLY A 143 19.27 -10.34 -17.81
C GLY A 143 17.95 -11.01 -18.23
N GLU A 144 17.55 -12.09 -17.56
CA GLU A 144 16.29 -12.82 -17.82
C GLU A 144 15.06 -12.07 -17.27
N SER A 145 15.26 -11.07 -16.42
CA SER A 145 14.18 -10.26 -15.85
C SER A 145 14.61 -8.82 -15.62
N ALA A 146 13.64 -7.90 -15.60
CA ALA A 146 13.92 -6.48 -15.42
C ALA A 146 14.53 -6.19 -14.04
N VAL A 147 15.67 -5.48 -14.04
CA VAL A 147 16.37 -5.04 -12.82
C VAL A 147 15.54 -4.01 -12.05
N LYS A 148 14.85 -3.12 -12.77
CA LYS A 148 13.97 -2.11 -12.18
C LYS A 148 12.58 -2.72 -11.95
N THR A 149 12.12 -2.64 -10.70
CA THR A 149 10.75 -3.00 -10.31
C THR A 149 9.99 -1.75 -9.91
N GLY A 150 8.80 -1.54 -10.47
CA GLY A 150 7.94 -0.41 -10.15
C GLY A 150 7.55 0.39 -11.38
N LYS A 151 6.92 1.55 -11.16
CA LYS A 151 6.69 2.53 -12.22
C LYS A 151 7.94 3.38 -12.38
N ASP A 152 8.20 3.86 -13.59
CA ASP A 152 9.26 4.83 -13.82
C ASP A 152 8.98 6.12 -13.03
N PRO A 153 10.04 6.79 -12.54
CA PRO A 153 9.91 8.06 -11.87
C PRO A 153 9.35 9.12 -12.84
N LEU A 154 8.60 10.07 -12.29
CA LEU A 154 8.20 11.26 -13.05
C LEU A 154 9.48 12.01 -13.47
N MET A 155 9.64 12.25 -14.77
CA MET A 155 10.80 12.98 -15.30
C MET A 155 10.81 14.42 -14.79
N PHE A 156 11.99 14.98 -14.53
CA PHE A 156 12.14 16.34 -14.00
C PHE A 156 11.54 17.39 -14.94
N ASP A 157 11.74 17.23 -16.26
CA ASP A 157 11.21 18.16 -17.25
C ASP A 157 9.68 18.15 -17.26
N LEU A 158 9.07 16.96 -17.15
CA LEU A 158 7.62 16.84 -17.04
C LEU A 158 7.11 17.42 -15.71
N TYR A 159 7.82 17.20 -14.60
CA TYR A 159 7.50 17.84 -13.33
C TYR A 159 7.52 19.37 -13.42
N SER A 160 8.57 19.94 -14.00
CA SER A 160 8.73 21.39 -14.17
C SER A 160 7.64 21.97 -15.06
N PHE A 161 7.38 21.33 -16.22
CA PHE A 161 6.32 21.71 -17.14
C PHE A 161 4.94 21.74 -16.48
N LEU A 162 4.59 20.69 -15.72
CA LEU A 162 3.32 20.63 -15.03
C LEU A 162 3.20 21.70 -13.94
N CYS A 163 4.30 21.98 -13.23
CA CYS A 163 4.37 23.05 -12.25
C CYS A 163 4.14 24.43 -12.87
N ASP A 164 4.74 24.71 -14.02
CA ASP A 164 4.52 25.94 -14.79
C ASP A 164 3.04 26.11 -15.15
N LYS A 165 2.43 25.04 -15.70
CA LYS A 165 1.02 25.08 -16.11
C LYS A 165 0.06 25.23 -14.94
N MET A 166 0.30 24.56 -13.82
CA MET A 166 -0.53 24.74 -12.62
C MET A 166 -0.38 26.15 -12.03
N MET A 167 0.83 26.71 -12.03
CA MET A 167 1.09 28.06 -11.52
C MET A 167 0.42 29.15 -12.38
N ALA A 168 0.41 28.98 -13.70
CA ALA A 168 -0.22 29.93 -14.62
C ALA A 168 -1.76 29.88 -14.58
N HIS A 169 -2.35 28.84 -14.00
CA HIS A 169 -3.80 28.63 -14.00
C HIS A 169 -4.49 29.42 -12.88
N SER A 170 -5.59 30.13 -13.19
CA SER A 170 -6.27 31.07 -12.28
C SER A 170 -7.08 30.43 -11.13
N SER A 171 -7.35 29.13 -11.21
CA SER A 171 -8.12 28.40 -10.19
C SER A 171 -7.35 28.16 -8.89
N LYS A 172 -8.00 28.44 -7.75
CA LYS A 172 -7.52 28.08 -6.41
C LYS A 172 -7.20 26.59 -6.23
N GLU A 173 -7.90 25.71 -6.94
CA GLU A 173 -7.62 24.27 -6.90
C GLU A 173 -6.28 23.93 -7.57
N MET A 174 -5.86 24.71 -8.57
CA MET A 174 -4.54 24.54 -9.19
C MET A 174 -3.42 25.06 -8.29
N ALA A 175 -3.65 26.13 -7.51
CA ALA A 175 -2.70 26.57 -6.48
C ALA A 175 -2.49 25.47 -5.41
N PHE A 176 -3.56 24.77 -5.01
CA PHE A 176 -3.46 23.57 -4.16
C PHE A 176 -2.62 22.46 -4.84
N ALA A 177 -2.96 22.10 -6.08
CA ALA A 177 -2.29 21.02 -6.80
C ALA A 177 -0.80 21.31 -7.00
N HIS A 178 -0.48 22.56 -7.33
CA HIS A 178 0.87 23.10 -7.47
C HIS A 178 1.65 22.97 -6.17
N ALA A 179 1.13 23.51 -5.06
CA ALA A 179 1.80 23.42 -3.76
C ALA A 179 2.00 21.98 -3.30
N TYR A 180 0.98 21.13 -3.44
CA TYR A 180 1.13 19.71 -3.12
C TYR A 180 2.22 19.04 -3.96
N MET A 181 2.24 19.26 -5.28
CA MET A 181 3.21 18.63 -6.17
C MET A 181 4.64 19.07 -5.87
N VAL A 182 4.86 20.37 -5.67
CA VAL A 182 6.17 20.92 -5.33
C VAL A 182 6.65 20.45 -3.96
N ILE A 183 5.78 20.43 -2.95
CA ILE A 183 6.11 19.95 -1.60
C ILE A 183 6.40 18.45 -1.60
N ALA A 184 5.58 17.64 -2.27
CA ALA A 184 5.80 16.20 -2.35
C ALA A 184 7.12 15.85 -3.06
N TRP A 185 7.46 16.61 -4.10
CA TRP A 185 8.74 16.49 -4.82
C TRP A 185 9.93 16.86 -3.93
N ASN A 186 9.94 18.06 -3.35
CA ASN A 186 11.05 18.53 -2.52
C ASN A 186 11.26 17.69 -1.25
N LEU A 187 10.18 17.17 -0.66
CA LEU A 187 10.26 16.28 0.51
C LEU A 187 10.53 14.81 0.17
N MET A 188 10.51 14.45 -1.11
CA MET A 188 10.61 13.08 -1.61
C MET A 188 9.68 12.12 -0.84
N CYS A 189 8.44 12.56 -0.62
CA CYS A 189 7.53 11.89 0.31
C CYS A 189 6.32 11.26 -0.38
N ARG A 190 5.65 10.36 0.34
CA ARG A 190 4.38 9.80 -0.13
C ARG A 190 3.28 10.83 0.04
N SER A 191 2.26 10.79 -0.81
CA SER A 191 1.08 11.65 -0.72
C SER A 191 0.44 11.63 0.68
N SER A 192 0.40 10.48 1.35
CA SER A 192 -0.12 10.36 2.72
C SER A 192 0.66 11.21 3.73
N ASN A 193 1.97 11.36 3.53
CA ASN A 193 2.80 12.18 4.39
C ASN A 193 2.59 13.66 4.05
N ALA A 194 2.60 14.03 2.75
CA ALA A 194 2.34 15.40 2.31
C ALA A 194 0.97 15.92 2.80
N PHE A 195 -0.10 15.14 2.61
CA PHE A 195 -1.44 15.49 3.07
C PHE A 195 -1.60 15.44 4.59
N GLY A 196 -0.68 14.77 5.29
CA GLY A 196 -0.64 14.73 6.76
C GLY A 196 0.26 15.81 7.38
N ILE A 197 0.86 16.69 6.58
CA ILE A 197 1.63 17.82 7.10
C ILE A 197 0.68 18.75 7.83
N ARG A 198 1.11 19.16 9.02
CA ARG A 198 0.42 20.11 9.87
C ARG A 198 1.22 21.39 9.99
N TYR A 199 0.57 22.52 10.27
CA TYR A 199 1.29 23.77 10.53
C TYR A 199 2.20 23.63 11.76
N SER A 200 1.74 22.92 12.79
CA SER A 200 2.56 22.53 13.94
C SER A 200 3.79 21.66 13.62
N HIS A 201 3.90 21.10 12.42
CA HIS A 201 5.07 20.35 11.96
C HIS A 201 6.08 21.21 11.19
N MET A 202 5.82 22.50 11.01
CA MET A 202 6.62 23.41 10.19
C MET A 202 7.41 24.36 11.09
N GLU A 203 8.71 24.47 10.86
CA GLU A 203 9.59 25.35 11.62
C GLU A 203 10.59 26.03 10.68
N TRP A 204 10.87 27.31 10.87
CA TRP A 204 11.97 27.98 10.18
C TRP A 204 13.24 27.88 11.01
N ARG A 205 14.33 27.39 10.41
CA ARG A 205 15.64 27.36 11.06
C ARG A 205 16.73 27.71 10.07
N GLY A 206 17.40 28.84 10.31
CA GLY A 206 18.37 29.40 9.37
C GLY A 206 17.68 29.80 8.07
N ASP A 207 18.21 29.31 6.95
CA ASP A 207 17.72 29.55 5.59
C ASP A 207 16.75 28.48 5.05
N ALA A 208 16.37 27.52 5.89
CA ALA A 208 15.54 26.38 5.52
C ALA A 208 14.19 26.38 6.24
N LEU A 209 13.13 26.03 5.50
CA LEU A 209 11.88 25.58 6.08
C LEU A 209 12.01 24.09 6.42
N GLN A 210 11.80 23.75 7.68
CA GLN A 210 11.89 22.40 8.21
C GLN A 210 10.50 21.79 8.35
N ILE A 211 10.33 20.55 7.88
CA ILE A 211 9.10 19.77 8.02
C ILE A 211 9.37 18.49 8.81
N TYR A 212 8.67 18.34 9.93
CA TYR A 212 8.74 17.15 10.76
C TYR A 212 7.67 16.14 10.35
N PHE A 213 8.06 14.89 10.06
CA PHE A 213 7.09 13.82 9.84
C PHE A 213 6.77 13.11 11.14
N ALA A 214 5.53 13.29 11.63
CA ALA A 214 5.06 12.61 12.84
C ALA A 214 4.97 11.09 12.70
N HIS A 215 4.88 10.57 11.47
CA HIS A 215 4.77 9.14 11.20
C HIS A 215 5.48 8.76 9.90
N MET A 216 6.26 7.69 9.93
CA MET A 216 7.01 7.20 8.77
C MET A 216 6.82 5.70 8.58
N LYS A 217 6.62 5.23 7.33
CA LYS A 217 6.36 3.81 7.03
C LYS A 217 7.39 2.85 7.65
N ASN A 218 8.66 3.26 7.66
CA ASN A 218 9.77 2.43 8.14
C ASN A 218 10.06 2.65 9.64
N ASP A 219 9.28 3.50 10.29
CA ASP A 219 9.33 3.80 11.71
C ASP A 219 7.89 4.01 12.22
N GLN A 220 7.14 2.92 12.31
CA GLN A 220 5.75 2.93 12.79
C GLN A 220 5.66 3.18 14.30
N GLY A 221 6.71 2.84 15.06
CA GLY A 221 6.80 3.09 16.50
C GLY A 221 7.16 4.54 16.83
N GLY A 222 7.81 5.25 15.91
CA GLY A 222 8.33 6.59 16.17
C GLY A 222 9.57 6.56 17.06
N ASP A 223 10.29 5.43 17.04
CA ASP A 223 11.44 5.18 17.90
C ASP A 223 12.70 5.88 17.37
N ARG A 224 12.67 6.33 16.11
CA ARG A 224 13.80 7.07 15.52
C ARG A 224 13.70 8.55 15.85
N PRO A 225 14.85 9.23 15.97
CA PRO A 225 14.90 10.69 15.99
C PRO A 225 14.10 11.26 14.81
N ARG A 226 13.21 12.22 15.10
CA ARG A 226 12.39 12.88 14.08
C ARG A 226 13.19 13.99 13.42
N ASP A 227 14.20 13.60 12.68
CA ASP A 227 15.01 14.57 11.94
C ASP A 227 14.13 15.33 10.93
N PRO A 228 14.20 16.67 10.93
CA PRO A 228 13.39 17.47 10.01
C PRO A 228 13.87 17.27 8.56
N ARG A 229 12.94 17.48 7.63
CA ARG A 229 13.27 17.60 6.21
C ARG A 229 13.38 19.06 5.84
N HIS A 230 14.54 19.46 5.36
CA HIS A 230 14.80 20.82 4.92
C HIS A 230 14.24 21.05 3.52
N ILE A 231 13.60 22.20 3.35
CA ILE A 231 13.11 22.71 2.08
C ILE A 231 13.70 24.12 1.90
N TYR A 232 14.20 24.40 0.71
CA TYR A 232 14.85 25.66 0.37
C TYR A 232 14.11 26.38 -0.75
N ALA A 233 14.22 27.71 -0.79
CA ALA A 233 13.71 28.49 -1.91
C ALA A 233 14.52 28.22 -3.20
N ASN A 234 13.84 28.24 -4.35
CA ASN A 234 14.48 28.22 -5.66
C ASN A 234 14.07 29.49 -6.44
N PRO A 235 14.75 30.64 -6.22
CA PRO A 235 14.40 31.89 -6.87
C PRO A 235 14.66 31.87 -8.39
N LEU A 236 15.53 30.98 -8.88
CA LEU A 236 15.88 30.88 -10.30
C LEU A 236 14.80 30.16 -11.13
N GLN A 237 14.03 29.26 -10.50
CA GLN A 237 12.90 28.58 -11.13
C GLN A 237 11.66 28.69 -10.25
N PRO A 238 10.92 29.81 -10.35
CA PRO A 238 9.76 30.10 -9.49
C PRO A 238 8.72 28.98 -9.49
N SER A 239 8.45 28.35 -10.63
CA SER A 239 7.43 27.31 -10.77
C SER A 239 7.68 26.06 -9.94
N ILE A 240 8.92 25.75 -9.61
CA ILE A 240 9.29 24.61 -8.76
C ILE A 240 9.81 25.06 -7.39
N CYS A 241 9.69 26.34 -7.06
CA CYS A 241 10.11 26.90 -5.78
C CYS A 241 9.07 26.53 -4.69
N PRO A 242 9.43 25.70 -3.70
CA PRO A 242 8.49 25.27 -2.68
C PRO A 242 8.01 26.40 -1.77
N ILE A 243 8.87 27.37 -1.47
CA ILE A 243 8.51 28.52 -0.63
C ILE A 243 7.51 29.42 -1.36
N LEU A 244 7.72 29.67 -2.66
CA LEU A 244 6.76 30.41 -3.47
C LEU A 244 5.45 29.65 -3.63
N ALA A 245 5.50 28.35 -3.91
CA ALA A 245 4.32 27.50 -4.05
C ALA A 245 3.43 27.53 -2.79
N LEU A 246 4.05 27.45 -1.60
CA LEU A 246 3.34 27.63 -0.33
C LEU A 246 2.74 29.03 -0.19
N GLY A 247 3.50 30.08 -0.51
CA GLY A 247 3.02 31.46 -0.46
C GLY A 247 1.80 31.70 -1.35
N LEU A 248 1.83 31.22 -2.60
CA LEU A 248 0.69 31.32 -3.53
C LEU A 248 -0.52 30.53 -3.03
N TYR A 249 -0.29 29.33 -2.49
CA TYR A 249 -1.35 28.53 -1.90
C TYR A 249 -2.00 29.24 -0.71
N TRP A 250 -1.22 29.73 0.25
CA TRP A 250 -1.74 30.46 1.41
C TRP A 250 -2.47 31.73 1.04
N ALA A 251 -1.97 32.49 0.05
CA ALA A 251 -2.62 33.70 -0.43
C ALA A 251 -3.98 33.44 -1.11
N SER A 252 -4.21 32.22 -1.61
CA SER A 252 -5.44 31.85 -2.34
C SER A 252 -6.38 30.94 -1.55
N SER A 253 -5.91 30.31 -0.46
CA SER A 253 -6.64 29.38 0.38
C SER A 253 -7.34 30.06 1.57
N ASN A 254 -8.48 29.51 2.00
CA ASN A 254 -9.09 29.86 3.28
C ASN A 254 -8.57 28.89 4.35
N PHE A 255 -8.08 29.42 5.46
CA PHE A 255 -7.75 28.62 6.64
C PHE A 255 -9.04 28.21 7.34
N ASP A 256 -9.31 26.90 7.43
CA ASP A 256 -10.54 26.35 8.03
C ASP A 256 -10.42 26.12 9.54
N GLY A 257 -9.37 26.68 10.16
CA GLY A 257 -9.02 26.45 11.57
C GLY A 257 -8.44 25.08 11.86
N SER A 258 -8.32 24.20 10.85
CA SER A 258 -7.58 22.94 11.02
C SER A 258 -6.08 23.19 11.05
N ASP A 259 -5.37 22.37 11.81
CA ASP A 259 -3.90 22.36 11.83
C ASP A 259 -3.32 21.67 10.58
N LEU A 260 -4.11 21.36 9.54
CA LEU A 260 -3.60 20.70 8.33
C LEU A 260 -3.11 21.72 7.32
N LEU A 261 -1.94 21.45 6.71
CA LEU A 261 -1.46 22.26 5.59
C LEU A 261 -2.45 22.19 4.42
N PHE A 262 -3.02 21.01 4.16
CA PHE A 262 -4.02 20.80 3.12
C PHE A 262 -5.37 20.38 3.72
N PRO A 263 -6.26 21.34 4.07
CA PRO A 263 -7.52 21.06 4.72
C PRO A 263 -8.53 20.35 3.81
N GLY A 264 -9.48 19.64 4.45
CA GLY A 264 -10.53 18.88 3.79
C GLY A 264 -10.24 17.37 3.69
N SER A 265 -11.22 16.62 3.19
CA SER A 265 -11.14 15.17 3.00
C SER A 265 -10.81 14.81 1.54
N ASN A 266 -10.38 13.56 1.30
CA ASN A 266 -10.18 13.01 -0.05
C ASN A 266 -9.16 13.77 -0.93
N GLN A 267 -8.06 14.26 -0.34
CA GLN A 267 -7.02 15.02 -1.05
C GLN A 267 -6.44 14.30 -2.29
N TYR A 268 -6.39 12.95 -2.27
CA TYR A 268 -6.00 12.15 -3.42
C TYR A 268 -6.91 12.39 -4.63
N GLU A 269 -8.22 12.38 -4.41
CA GLU A 269 -9.20 12.57 -5.49
C GLU A 269 -9.23 14.04 -5.92
N ARG A 270 -9.05 14.98 -4.97
CA ARG A 270 -8.91 16.41 -5.25
C ARG A 270 -7.75 16.66 -6.22
N PHE A 271 -6.56 16.15 -5.90
CA PHE A 271 -5.40 16.27 -6.77
C PHE A 271 -5.61 15.57 -8.12
N ARG A 272 -6.17 14.35 -8.12
CA ARG A 272 -6.46 13.60 -9.35
C ARG A 272 -7.37 14.40 -10.30
N LYS A 273 -8.39 15.08 -9.78
CA LYS A 273 -9.28 15.93 -10.59
C LYS A 273 -8.52 17.11 -11.22
N CYS A 274 -7.67 17.78 -10.45
CA CYS A 274 -6.82 18.87 -10.96
C CYS A 274 -5.89 18.37 -12.07
N TRP A 275 -5.22 17.24 -11.82
CA TRP A 275 -4.32 16.61 -12.78
C TRP A 275 -5.02 16.22 -14.08
N LEU A 276 -6.19 15.57 -13.99
CA LEU A 276 -6.96 15.18 -15.16
C LEU A 276 -7.48 16.37 -15.95
N ARG A 277 -7.81 17.47 -15.27
CA ARG A 277 -8.22 18.72 -15.92
C ARG A 277 -7.05 19.31 -16.71
N LEU A 278 -5.88 19.43 -16.09
CA LEU A 278 -4.67 19.95 -16.73
C LEU A 278 -4.32 19.16 -18.00
N LEU A 279 -4.34 17.83 -17.92
CA LEU A 279 -4.03 16.95 -19.07
C LEU A 279 -5.06 16.98 -20.20
N ARG A 280 -6.24 17.58 -19.99
CA ARG A 280 -7.26 17.74 -21.05
C ARG A 280 -7.19 19.11 -21.72
N GLU A 281 -6.54 20.07 -21.06
CA GLU A 281 -6.41 21.44 -21.53
C GLU A 281 -5.13 21.63 -22.38
N GLU A 282 -4.18 20.70 -22.29
CA GLU A 282 -3.01 20.55 -23.17
C GLU A 282 -3.27 19.56 -24.31
#